data_AF-A0A134AZR3-F1
#
_entry.id   AF-A0A134AZR3-F1
#
_cell.length_a   1.000
_cell.length_b   1.000
_cell.length_c   1.000
_cell.angle_alpha   90.00
_cell.angle_beta   90.00
_cell.angle_gamma   90.00
#
_symmetry.space_group_name_H-M   'P 1'
#
loop_
_entity.id
_entity.type
_entity.pdbx_description
1 polymer ?
#
loop_
_entity_poly.entity_id
_entity_poly.type
_entity_poly.pdbx_seq_one_letter_code
_entity_poly.pdbx_strand_id
1 'polypeptide(L)'
;MNKNIAIGRAVLHGARLGLVAAAGLVLGVLPSCRQEPDAIFDKSSSERVDALTTELQQILTASSTGWVLEYYPHSQLLYGGYPVTMTFGAKNEVLMASDAPVKGHSTAEVKSNYHLKSDKMVSLSFDTYSSPLHLFSDPDKSYGAGEGKSFEGDYEFTFVRSVSPDTLYLKGRKTGVVMRMFRPQVAAKEYLAKVLDLKSRAYTSESMYQQHLYGLTGKLGGKAVVAYLNNEGYNILTIEDAETGKKTEVPYVYTPDGLQFHKEYNGVSTLLWKDADKSYNTPAGEKLTARTDPDYAGFAHYLGEYDLMCTGWTTPRTVTFSQAARNQYRITGMAPNLTIYATYDAAKDRFEIKTQKLENTGGAFLAVWAAPNGTNLSWGTGFGMYSKLDETYTTGKRYKLVDNGVWGTFTAGSYILWKPGGGEYKSFGDSRFTSPVFTKK
;
A
#
# COMPACT_ATOMS: atom_id res chain seq x y z
N MET A 1 -50.94 -36.24 -23.62
CA MET A 1 -51.38 -35.53 -24.86
C MET A 1 -50.13 -34.86 -25.43
N ASN A 2 -49.70 -35.05 -26.68
CA ASN A 2 -50.31 -34.66 -27.98
C ASN A 2 -50.64 -33.15 -28.03
N LYS A 3 -50.17 -32.31 -28.97
CA LYS A 3 -49.32 -32.39 -30.20
C LYS A 3 -48.64 -31.00 -30.41
N ASN A 4 -47.73 -30.66 -31.34
CA ASN A 4 -47.14 -31.22 -32.59
C ASN A 4 -45.63 -30.75 -32.65
N ILE A 5 -44.67 -31.19 -33.50
CA ILE A 5 -44.46 -31.07 -34.98
C ILE A 5 -44.35 -29.59 -35.44
N ALA A 6 -43.29 -29.11 -36.12
CA ALA A 6 -42.43 -29.79 -37.10
C ALA A 6 -40.88 -29.78 -36.85
N ILE A 7 -40.09 -29.34 -37.85
CA ILE A 7 -38.87 -29.96 -38.40
C ILE A 7 -37.96 -28.83 -38.98
N GLY A 8 -36.61 -28.81 -38.96
CA GLY A 8 -35.56 -29.74 -39.45
C GLY A 8 -34.60 -28.97 -40.40
N ARG A 9 -33.47 -29.47 -40.93
CA ARG A 9 -32.64 -30.66 -40.63
C ARG A 9 -31.24 -30.45 -41.26
N ALA A 10 -30.15 -30.81 -40.56
CA ALA A 10 -28.80 -30.78 -41.12
C ALA A 10 -28.37 -32.15 -41.69
N VAL A 11 -27.47 -32.16 -42.69
CA VAL A 11 -26.78 -33.36 -43.22
C VAL A 11 -25.35 -32.98 -43.59
N LEU A 12 -24.38 -33.86 -43.28
CA LEU A 12 -22.96 -33.72 -43.64
C LEU A 12 -22.52 -34.91 -44.51
N HIS A 13 -21.60 -34.63 -45.44
CA HIS A 13 -20.56 -35.52 -45.98
C HIS A 13 -20.96 -36.82 -46.74
N GLY A 14 -20.23 -37.06 -47.83
CA GLY A 14 -20.17 -38.33 -48.55
C GLY A 14 -18.98 -38.34 -49.51
N ALA A 15 -17.83 -38.82 -49.05
CA ALA A 15 -16.61 -38.91 -49.87
C ALA A 15 -16.54 -40.24 -50.63
N ARG A 16 -15.88 -40.25 -51.80
CA ARG A 16 -15.41 -41.48 -52.45
C ARG A 16 -14.00 -41.31 -52.99
N LEU A 17 -13.19 -42.33 -52.76
CA LEU A 17 -11.82 -42.44 -53.27
C LEU A 17 -11.81 -43.04 -54.67
N GLY A 18 -10.87 -42.63 -55.51
CA GLY A 18 -10.58 -43.21 -56.81
C GLY A 18 -9.09 -43.08 -57.11
N LEU A 19 -8.45 -44.18 -57.48
CA LEU A 19 -7.00 -44.31 -57.66
C LEU A 19 -6.70 -44.76 -59.10
N VAL A 20 -5.62 -44.27 -59.71
CA VAL A 20 -4.64 -44.99 -60.57
C VAL A 20 -3.64 -43.99 -61.18
N ALA A 21 -2.46 -44.47 -61.55
CA ALA A 21 -1.23 -43.71 -61.74
C ALA A 21 -0.88 -43.30 -63.20
N ALA A 22 0.14 -42.44 -63.27
CA ALA A 22 1.30 -42.50 -64.17
C ALA A 22 1.46 -41.52 -65.36
N ALA A 23 2.72 -41.06 -65.49
CA ALA A 23 3.43 -40.53 -66.66
C ALA A 23 3.05 -39.16 -67.27
N GLY A 24 4.08 -38.41 -67.70
CA GLY A 24 3.95 -37.22 -68.56
C GLY A 24 4.74 -35.98 -68.11
N LEU A 25 6.04 -35.89 -68.44
CA LEU A 25 6.82 -34.65 -68.27
C LEU A 25 6.58 -33.71 -69.47
N VAL A 26 5.95 -32.56 -69.25
CA VAL A 26 5.90 -31.46 -70.23
C VAL A 26 6.15 -30.12 -69.53
N LEU A 27 7.18 -29.40 -69.97
CA LEU A 27 7.51 -28.04 -69.52
C LEU A 27 6.61 -27.03 -70.22
N GLY A 28 5.54 -26.59 -69.55
CA GLY A 28 4.70 -25.46 -70.00
C GLY A 28 5.06 -24.18 -69.27
N VAL A 29 5.61 -23.19 -69.98
CA VAL A 29 5.92 -21.87 -69.40
C VAL A 29 4.62 -21.05 -69.33
N LEU A 30 4.05 -20.95 -68.13
CA LEU A 30 2.93 -20.04 -67.85
C LEU A 30 3.46 -18.75 -67.19
N PRO A 31 2.97 -17.56 -67.59
CA PRO A 31 3.42 -16.31 -67.00
C PRO A 31 2.98 -16.23 -65.53
N SER A 32 3.89 -15.78 -64.65
CA SER A 32 3.59 -15.52 -63.24
C SER A 32 2.72 -14.26 -63.11
N CYS A 33 1.43 -14.40 -63.41
CA CYS A 33 0.43 -13.39 -63.09
C CYS A 33 0.14 -13.46 -61.58
N ARG A 34 1.08 -12.94 -60.79
CA ARG A 34 0.94 -12.77 -59.35
C ARG A 34 -0.08 -11.65 -59.10
N GLN A 35 -1.36 -12.01 -59.11
CA GLN A 35 -2.40 -11.19 -58.51
C GLN A 35 -2.15 -11.15 -57.00
N GLU A 36 -1.38 -10.17 -56.57
CA GLU A 36 -1.40 -9.75 -55.17
C GLU A 36 -2.81 -9.20 -54.89
N PRO A 37 -3.49 -9.62 -53.81
CA PRO A 37 -4.79 -9.06 -53.47
C PRO A 37 -4.64 -7.56 -53.21
N ASP A 38 -5.61 -6.76 -53.67
CA ASP A 38 -5.64 -5.32 -53.37
C ASP A 38 -5.46 -5.09 -51.87
N ALA A 39 -4.59 -4.13 -51.53
CA ALA A 39 -4.23 -3.89 -50.14
C ALA A 39 -5.45 -3.45 -49.34
N ILE A 40 -5.94 -4.32 -48.45
CA ILE A 40 -7.14 -4.12 -47.60
C ILE A 40 -6.99 -2.89 -46.66
N PHE A 41 -5.80 -2.28 -46.60
CA PHE A 41 -5.53 -1.00 -45.94
C PHE A 41 -4.58 -0.16 -46.80
N ASP A 42 -4.92 1.11 -47.06
CA ASP A 42 -4.14 2.06 -47.90
C ASP A 42 -2.74 2.44 -47.34
N LYS A 43 -2.32 1.83 -46.23
CA LYS A 43 -1.01 2.01 -45.59
C LYS A 43 -0.54 0.69 -45.01
N SER A 44 0.75 0.38 -45.15
CA SER A 44 1.39 -0.76 -44.51
C SER A 44 1.36 -0.66 -42.97
N SER A 45 1.67 -1.76 -42.30
CA SER A 45 1.77 -1.77 -40.84
C SER A 45 2.92 -0.90 -40.30
N SER A 46 4.00 -0.67 -41.07
CA SER A 46 5.08 0.23 -40.65
C SER A 46 4.60 1.68 -40.69
N GLU A 47 4.07 2.14 -41.83
CA GLU A 47 3.66 3.54 -42.02
C GLU A 47 2.61 4.00 -41.01
N ARG A 48 1.75 3.08 -40.53
CA ARG A 48 0.81 3.38 -39.43
C ARG A 48 1.49 3.55 -38.07
N VAL A 49 2.55 2.78 -37.79
CA VAL A 49 3.35 2.90 -36.56
C VAL A 49 4.27 4.12 -36.61
N ASP A 50 4.88 4.42 -37.76
CA ASP A 50 5.76 5.58 -37.97
C ASP A 50 4.96 6.90 -37.88
N ALA A 51 3.75 6.93 -38.47
CA ALA A 51 2.80 8.03 -38.31
C ALA A 51 2.38 8.22 -36.85
N LEU A 52 1.98 7.14 -36.15
CA LEU A 52 1.58 7.20 -34.74
C LEU A 52 2.74 7.63 -33.82
N THR A 53 3.97 7.22 -34.12
CA THR A 53 5.18 7.64 -33.40
C THR A 53 5.40 9.16 -33.57
N THR A 54 5.24 9.66 -34.80
CA THR A 54 5.34 11.09 -35.10
C THR A 54 4.23 11.90 -34.42
N GLU A 55 2.98 11.41 -34.47
CA GLU A 55 1.83 12.02 -33.82
C GLU A 55 2.02 12.10 -32.30
N LEU A 56 2.43 11.00 -31.65
CA LEU A 56 2.69 10.98 -30.20
C LEU A 56 3.83 11.91 -29.81
N GLN A 57 4.91 11.97 -30.59
CA GLN A 57 6.01 12.91 -30.35
C GLN A 57 5.53 14.37 -30.39
N GLN A 58 4.63 14.71 -31.33
CA GLN A 58 4.01 16.03 -31.42
C GLN A 58 3.04 16.29 -30.24
N ILE A 59 2.15 15.35 -29.91
CA ILE A 59 1.19 15.50 -28.80
C ILE A 59 1.91 15.74 -27.47
N LEU A 60 2.94 14.94 -27.16
CA LEU A 60 3.70 15.02 -25.91
C LEU A 60 4.41 16.38 -25.78
N THR A 61 5.09 16.84 -26.82
CA THR A 61 5.87 18.09 -26.83
C THR A 61 5.03 19.36 -27.04
N ALA A 62 3.80 19.26 -27.56
CA ALA A 62 2.90 20.40 -27.74
C ALA A 62 2.19 20.86 -26.44
N SER A 63 2.41 20.21 -25.29
CA SER A 63 1.81 20.65 -24.02
C SER A 63 2.60 21.78 -23.37
N SER A 64 2.03 22.99 -23.35
CA SER A 64 2.59 24.14 -22.63
C SER A 64 2.49 24.03 -21.11
N THR A 65 1.57 23.21 -20.58
CA THR A 65 1.46 22.92 -19.13
C THR A 65 2.17 21.64 -18.70
N GLY A 66 2.75 20.88 -19.64
CA GLY A 66 3.28 19.54 -19.39
C GLY A 66 2.16 18.51 -19.22
N TRP A 67 2.44 17.43 -18.48
CA TRP A 67 1.52 16.31 -18.28
C TRP A 67 1.57 15.80 -16.84
N VAL A 68 0.51 15.11 -16.42
CA VAL A 68 0.43 14.30 -15.20
C VAL A 68 0.04 12.88 -15.59
N LEU A 69 0.87 11.91 -15.21
CA LEU A 69 0.56 10.49 -15.25
C LEU A 69 0.03 10.05 -13.88
N GLU A 70 -1.15 9.44 -13.85
CA GLU A 70 -1.69 8.77 -12.67
C GLU A 70 -1.07 7.38 -12.58
N TYR A 71 0.10 7.28 -11.93
CA TYR A 71 1.00 6.13 -12.01
C TYR A 71 0.74 5.12 -10.88
N TYR A 72 0.56 3.84 -11.23
CA TYR A 72 0.26 2.74 -10.29
C TYR A 72 1.32 1.65 -10.40
N PRO A 73 2.27 1.54 -9.44
CA PRO A 73 3.49 0.74 -9.62
C PRO A 73 3.31 -0.80 -9.55
N HIS A 74 2.13 -1.33 -9.24
CA HIS A 74 1.96 -2.77 -9.05
C HIS A 74 0.76 -3.30 -9.84
N SER A 75 0.90 -4.50 -10.43
CA SER A 75 -0.14 -5.17 -11.25
C SER A 75 -1.45 -5.41 -10.50
N GLN A 76 -1.37 -5.64 -9.18
CA GLN A 76 -2.51 -5.77 -8.26
C GLN A 76 -2.85 -4.46 -7.52
N LEU A 77 -2.28 -3.32 -7.93
CA LEU A 77 -2.53 -1.98 -7.39
C LEU A 77 -2.21 -1.77 -5.88
N LEU A 78 -1.47 -2.68 -5.23
CA LEU A 78 -1.26 -2.77 -3.78
C LEU A 78 -0.79 -1.48 -3.07
N TYR A 79 -0.13 -0.58 -3.80
CA TYR A 79 0.45 0.65 -3.24
C TYR A 79 -0.38 1.91 -3.53
N GLY A 80 -1.47 1.79 -4.30
CA GLY A 80 -2.21 2.95 -4.79
C GLY A 80 -1.56 3.61 -6.00
N GLY A 81 -1.97 4.84 -6.29
CA GLY A 81 -1.48 5.64 -7.41
C GLY A 81 -0.84 6.95 -6.99
N TYR A 82 0.12 7.42 -7.78
CA TYR A 82 0.92 8.61 -7.50
C TYR A 82 1.00 9.52 -8.74
N PRO A 83 0.88 10.85 -8.60
CA PRO A 83 1.07 11.76 -9.72
C PRO A 83 2.56 11.87 -10.07
N VAL A 84 2.91 11.47 -11.29
CA VAL A 84 4.22 11.75 -11.90
C VAL A 84 4.02 12.85 -12.94
N THR A 85 4.67 13.99 -12.75
CA THR A 85 4.66 15.10 -13.70
C THR A 85 5.68 14.87 -14.81
N MET A 86 5.37 15.31 -16.03
CA MET A 86 6.24 15.14 -17.19
C MET A 86 6.16 16.36 -18.12
N THR A 87 7.27 17.08 -18.28
CA THR A 87 7.39 18.21 -19.21
C THR A 87 8.40 17.83 -20.29
N PHE A 88 7.91 17.51 -21.49
CA PHE A 88 8.73 17.03 -22.61
C PHE A 88 9.38 18.20 -23.35
N GLY A 89 10.71 18.17 -23.44
CA GLY A 89 11.51 19.16 -24.14
C GLY A 89 12.01 18.69 -25.50
N ALA A 90 12.90 19.49 -26.08
CA ALA A 90 13.64 19.14 -27.29
C ALA A 90 14.65 18.00 -27.05
N LYS A 91 15.17 17.40 -28.13
CA LYS A 91 16.21 16.35 -28.10
C LYS A 91 15.86 15.13 -27.25
N ASN A 92 14.57 14.86 -27.08
CA ASN A 92 14.03 13.78 -26.24
C ASN A 92 14.41 13.88 -24.75
N GLU A 93 14.64 15.09 -24.24
CA GLU A 93 14.75 15.36 -22.80
C GLU A 93 13.37 15.52 -22.17
N VAL A 94 13.20 15.09 -20.92
CA VAL A 94 11.97 15.30 -20.12
C VAL A 94 12.33 15.72 -18.70
N LEU A 95 11.64 16.73 -18.18
CA LEU A 95 11.68 17.08 -16.75
C LEU A 95 10.54 16.37 -16.03
N MET A 96 10.83 15.71 -14.91
CA MET A 96 9.83 14.99 -14.12
C MET A 96 9.95 15.32 -12.62
N ALA A 97 8.84 15.28 -11.91
CA ALA A 97 8.76 15.29 -10.45
C ALA A 97 7.59 14.38 -10.00
N SER A 98 7.55 13.93 -8.76
CA SER A 98 6.43 13.10 -8.28
C SER A 98 6.23 13.18 -6.77
N ASP A 99 5.04 12.76 -6.34
CA ASP A 99 4.78 12.28 -4.98
C ASP A 99 5.07 10.76 -4.92
N ALA A 100 5.43 10.22 -3.75
CA ALA A 100 5.74 8.80 -3.59
C ALA A 100 5.52 8.31 -2.14
N PRO A 101 5.31 7.00 -1.91
CA PRO A 101 5.19 6.41 -0.57
C PRO A 101 6.56 6.15 0.07
N VAL A 102 7.47 7.13 -0.02
CA VAL A 102 8.83 7.04 0.53
C VAL A 102 9.14 8.31 1.31
N LYS A 103 9.37 8.16 2.62
CA LYS A 103 9.62 9.28 3.53
C LYS A 103 10.90 10.00 3.13
N GLY A 104 10.80 11.31 2.86
CA GLY A 104 11.91 12.12 2.38
C GLY A 104 12.18 12.04 0.87
N HIS A 105 11.25 11.49 0.07
CA HIS A 105 11.30 11.59 -1.40
C HIS A 105 11.40 13.05 -1.85
N SER A 106 12.24 13.30 -2.86
CA SER A 106 12.45 14.65 -3.40
C SER A 106 11.45 14.96 -4.50
N THR A 107 10.63 15.99 -4.29
CA THR A 107 9.62 16.48 -5.25
C THR A 107 10.20 17.55 -6.18
N ALA A 108 11.52 17.67 -6.27
CA ALA A 108 12.21 18.54 -7.22
C ALA A 108 12.16 17.98 -8.65
N GLU A 109 12.26 18.85 -9.65
CA GLU A 109 12.31 18.42 -11.05
C GLU A 109 13.68 17.82 -11.39
N VAL A 110 13.68 16.59 -11.88
CA VAL A 110 14.85 15.83 -12.33
C VAL A 110 14.74 15.61 -13.83
N LYS A 111 15.83 15.84 -14.57
CA LYS A 111 15.91 15.53 -16.00
C LYS A 111 16.07 14.02 -16.23
N SER A 112 15.34 13.49 -17.19
CA SER A 112 15.58 12.19 -17.82
C SER A 112 15.63 12.35 -19.34
N ASN A 113 16.01 11.28 -20.04
CA ASN A 113 15.82 11.13 -21.48
C ASN A 113 14.75 10.07 -21.71
N TYR A 114 13.93 10.27 -22.74
CA TYR A 114 12.91 9.31 -23.16
C TYR A 114 13.11 8.93 -24.64
N HIS A 115 12.37 7.92 -25.10
CA HIS A 115 12.18 7.68 -26.52
C HIS A 115 10.84 6.96 -26.77
N LEU A 116 10.46 6.87 -28.04
CA LEU A 116 9.33 6.06 -28.52
C LEU A 116 9.87 4.83 -29.27
N LYS A 117 9.63 3.62 -28.75
CA LYS A 117 9.93 2.33 -29.41
C LYS A 117 8.76 1.90 -30.30
N SER A 118 9.05 1.30 -31.44
CA SER A 118 8.08 1.02 -32.52
C SER A 118 8.00 -0.46 -32.95
N ASP A 119 8.27 -1.42 -32.05
CA ASP A 119 8.35 -2.85 -32.38
C ASP A 119 7.05 -3.47 -32.94
N LYS A 120 5.92 -3.20 -32.26
CA LYS A 120 4.57 -3.76 -32.54
C LYS A 120 3.44 -2.84 -32.09
N MET A 121 3.70 -2.03 -31.06
CA MET A 121 2.85 -0.96 -30.55
C MET A 121 3.80 0.14 -30.06
N VAL A 122 3.47 1.41 -30.31
CA VAL A 122 4.35 2.52 -29.89
C VAL A 122 4.44 2.56 -28.37
N SER A 123 5.66 2.58 -27.83
CA SER A 123 5.90 2.54 -26.38
C SER A 123 6.85 3.65 -25.93
N LEU A 124 6.39 4.47 -24.98
CA LEU A 124 7.16 5.52 -24.32
C LEU A 124 8.04 4.87 -23.24
N SER A 125 9.35 5.04 -23.36
CA SER A 125 10.34 4.49 -22.44
C SER A 125 11.23 5.60 -21.88
N PHE A 126 11.64 5.48 -20.62
CA PHE A 126 12.57 6.42 -19.97
C PHE A 126 13.89 5.68 -19.70
N ASP A 127 14.98 6.13 -20.33
CA ASP A 127 16.27 5.39 -20.31
C ASP A 127 17.24 5.90 -19.24
N THR A 128 17.05 7.13 -18.76
CA THR A 128 17.96 7.75 -17.80
C THR A 128 17.34 7.74 -16.41
N TYR A 129 18.05 7.10 -15.47
CA TYR A 129 17.61 6.98 -14.08
C TYR A 129 17.21 8.35 -13.52
N SER A 130 16.01 8.39 -12.95
CA SER A 130 15.36 9.59 -12.46
C SER A 130 14.39 9.19 -11.35
N SER A 131 14.67 9.62 -10.13
CA SER A 131 13.92 9.23 -8.92
C SER A 131 12.41 9.50 -8.97
N PRO A 132 11.85 10.46 -9.74
CA PRO A 132 10.40 10.63 -9.84
C PRO A 132 9.64 9.39 -10.35
N LEU A 133 10.31 8.53 -11.14
CA LEU A 133 9.72 7.35 -11.77
C LEU A 133 10.49 6.07 -11.42
N HIS A 134 11.82 6.08 -11.55
CA HIS A 134 12.63 4.87 -11.39
C HIS A 134 12.69 4.35 -9.94
N LEU A 135 12.41 5.21 -8.95
CA LEU A 135 12.24 4.84 -7.54
C LEU A 135 11.34 3.61 -7.35
N PHE A 136 10.26 3.53 -8.13
CA PHE A 136 9.26 2.49 -8.01
C PHE A 136 9.72 1.11 -8.52
N SER A 137 10.85 1.05 -9.24
CA SER A 137 11.45 -0.16 -9.80
C SER A 137 12.95 -0.29 -9.49
N ASP A 138 13.48 0.52 -8.58
CA ASP A 138 14.91 0.60 -8.25
C ASP A 138 15.35 -0.68 -7.50
N PRO A 139 16.22 -1.54 -8.08
CA PRO A 139 16.63 -2.79 -7.44
C PRO A 139 17.52 -2.55 -6.21
N ASP A 140 18.20 -1.40 -6.14
CA ASP A 140 19.07 -1.01 -5.02
C ASP A 140 18.25 -0.46 -3.82
N LYS A 141 16.93 -0.68 -3.79
CA LYS A 141 16.03 -0.22 -2.72
C LYS A 141 15.10 -1.33 -2.25
N SER A 142 15.14 -1.59 -0.94
CA SER A 142 14.19 -2.48 -0.26
C SER A 142 12.95 -1.68 0.20
N TYR A 143 12.16 -1.23 -0.77
CA TYR A 143 10.82 -0.66 -0.55
C TYR A 143 9.74 -1.64 -1.04
N GLY A 144 8.48 -1.42 -0.68
CA GLY A 144 7.34 -2.11 -1.32
C GLY A 144 7.36 -3.63 -1.21
N ALA A 145 7.75 -4.31 -2.29
CA ALA A 145 7.85 -5.76 -2.40
C ALA A 145 9.24 -6.31 -2.00
N GLY A 146 10.18 -5.44 -1.61
CA GLY A 146 11.46 -5.78 -1.01
C GLY A 146 12.68 -5.51 -1.89
N GLU A 147 13.82 -6.05 -1.45
CA GLU A 147 15.13 -5.94 -2.08
C GLU A 147 15.13 -6.51 -3.50
N GLY A 148 15.79 -5.83 -4.44
CA GLY A 148 15.78 -6.20 -5.87
C GLY A 148 14.44 -5.95 -6.58
N LYS A 149 13.43 -5.38 -5.91
CA LYS A 149 12.07 -5.19 -6.45
C LYS A 149 11.52 -3.77 -6.33
N SER A 150 11.78 -3.08 -5.21
CA SER A 150 11.04 -1.87 -4.82
C SER A 150 9.51 -2.12 -4.93
N PHE A 151 8.73 -1.16 -5.42
CA PHE A 151 7.28 -1.26 -5.62
C PHE A 151 6.85 -2.06 -6.87
N GLU A 152 7.82 -2.70 -7.56
CA GLU A 152 7.66 -3.47 -8.80
C GLU A 152 7.26 -2.67 -10.06
N GLY A 153 7.46 -1.35 -10.06
CA GLY A 153 6.98 -0.40 -11.07
C GLY A 153 7.45 -0.56 -12.52
N ASP A 154 6.77 0.18 -13.41
CA ASP A 154 7.14 0.38 -14.82
C ASP A 154 7.98 1.65 -15.03
N TYR A 155 8.89 1.60 -16.01
CA TYR A 155 9.53 2.75 -16.66
C TYR A 155 9.43 2.67 -18.21
N GLU A 156 8.70 1.67 -18.72
CA GLU A 156 8.29 1.55 -20.13
C GLU A 156 6.77 1.39 -20.20
N PHE A 157 6.13 2.12 -21.10
CA PHE A 157 4.68 2.20 -21.23
C PHE A 157 4.24 2.08 -22.68
N THR A 158 3.40 1.10 -23.00
CA THR A 158 2.78 0.98 -24.32
C THR A 158 1.59 1.92 -24.43
N PHE A 159 1.48 2.66 -25.54
CA PHE A 159 0.33 3.51 -25.83
C PHE A 159 -0.93 2.66 -26.08
N VAL A 160 -2.05 3.03 -25.45
CA VAL A 160 -3.33 2.32 -25.58
C VAL A 160 -4.29 3.07 -26.50
N ARG A 161 -4.52 4.36 -26.22
CA ARG A 161 -5.40 5.25 -27.01
C ARG A 161 -5.21 6.71 -26.62
N SER A 162 -5.54 7.60 -27.55
CA SER A 162 -5.93 8.99 -27.24
C SER A 162 -7.44 9.03 -27.00
N VAL A 163 -7.90 9.91 -26.11
CA VAL A 163 -9.32 10.21 -25.90
C VAL A 163 -9.62 11.69 -26.20
N SER A 164 -8.63 12.56 -26.00
CA SER A 164 -8.59 13.93 -26.49
C SER A 164 -7.12 14.35 -26.67
N PRO A 165 -6.82 15.50 -27.32
CA PRO A 165 -5.46 16.04 -27.36
C PRO A 165 -4.80 16.23 -25.98
N ASP A 166 -5.62 16.28 -24.92
CA ASP A 166 -5.24 16.56 -23.55
C ASP A 166 -5.37 15.34 -22.63
N THR A 167 -5.73 14.15 -23.14
CA THR A 167 -5.87 12.92 -22.36
C THR A 167 -5.56 11.67 -23.18
N LEU A 168 -4.49 11.00 -22.77
CA LEU A 168 -3.98 9.73 -23.29
C LEU A 168 -4.16 8.62 -22.26
N TYR A 169 -4.19 7.38 -22.73
CA TYR A 169 -4.08 6.19 -21.89
C TYR A 169 -2.83 5.40 -22.28
N LEU A 170 -2.02 5.11 -21.28
CA LEU A 170 -0.80 4.31 -21.36
C LEU A 170 -0.99 3.00 -20.59
N LYS A 171 -0.21 1.97 -20.92
CA LYS A 171 -0.20 0.70 -20.20
C LYS A 171 1.21 0.35 -19.78
N GLY A 172 1.42 0.10 -18.48
CA GLY A 172 2.70 -0.37 -17.95
C GLY A 172 3.15 -1.67 -18.61
N ARG A 173 4.38 -1.73 -19.14
CA ARG A 173 4.89 -2.91 -19.86
C ARG A 173 5.09 -4.12 -18.94
N LYS A 174 5.42 -3.89 -17.66
CA LYS A 174 5.63 -4.90 -16.62
C LYS A 174 4.36 -5.13 -15.80
N THR A 175 3.71 -4.08 -15.31
CA THR A 175 2.52 -4.21 -14.44
C THR A 175 1.27 -4.61 -15.20
N GLY A 176 1.17 -4.22 -16.47
CA GLY A 176 -0.04 -4.36 -17.27
C GLY A 176 -1.18 -3.39 -16.90
N VAL A 177 -0.98 -2.49 -15.94
CA VAL A 177 -2.00 -1.52 -15.52
C VAL A 177 -2.20 -0.44 -16.58
N VAL A 178 -3.45 -0.09 -16.86
CA VAL A 178 -3.81 1.00 -17.79
C VAL A 178 -3.97 2.30 -17.00
N MET A 179 -3.07 3.23 -17.24
CA MET A 179 -2.91 4.50 -16.53
C MET A 179 -3.39 5.67 -17.40
N ARG A 180 -4.00 6.67 -16.78
CA ARG A 180 -4.40 7.92 -17.46
C ARG A 180 -3.25 8.92 -17.39
N MET A 181 -2.98 9.57 -18.52
CA MET A 181 -2.02 10.66 -18.64
C MET A 181 -2.71 11.86 -19.25
N PHE A 182 -2.73 13.00 -18.56
CA PHE A 182 -3.51 14.17 -18.98
C PHE A 182 -2.74 15.48 -18.86
N ARG A 183 -3.14 16.49 -19.61
CA ARG A 183 -2.60 17.85 -19.48
C ARG A 183 -3.32 18.59 -18.35
N PRO A 184 -2.60 19.03 -17.29
CA PRO A 184 -3.20 19.82 -16.23
C PRO A 184 -3.56 21.24 -16.73
N GLN A 185 -4.56 21.85 -16.10
CA GLN A 185 -5.03 23.23 -16.38
C GLN A 185 -4.07 24.32 -15.85
N VAL A 186 -3.07 23.91 -15.07
CA VAL A 186 -1.94 24.69 -14.55
C VAL A 186 -0.65 23.95 -14.89
N ALA A 187 0.52 24.57 -14.78
CA ALA A 187 1.78 23.87 -15.05
C ALA A 187 1.90 22.60 -14.18
N ALA A 188 2.40 21.49 -14.72
CA ALA A 188 2.40 20.20 -14.02
C ALA A 188 3.15 20.23 -12.67
N LYS A 189 4.23 21.02 -12.57
CA LYS A 189 4.93 21.33 -11.31
C LYS A 189 4.00 21.98 -10.27
N GLU A 190 3.14 22.90 -10.69
CA GLU A 190 2.14 23.57 -9.84
C GLU A 190 1.01 22.61 -9.45
N TYR A 191 0.59 21.71 -10.35
CA TYR A 191 -0.35 20.63 -10.02
C TYR A 191 0.21 19.75 -8.89
N LEU A 192 1.48 19.33 -8.98
CA LEU A 192 2.14 18.56 -7.91
C LEU A 192 2.28 19.38 -6.62
N ALA A 193 2.65 20.65 -6.70
CA ALA A 193 2.70 21.53 -5.53
C ALA A 193 1.33 21.62 -4.82
N LYS A 194 0.22 21.68 -5.58
CA LYS A 194 -1.15 21.69 -5.04
C LYS A 194 -1.58 20.33 -4.45
N VAL A 195 -1.11 19.20 -5.01
CA VAL A 195 -1.26 17.87 -4.39
C VAL A 195 -0.54 17.80 -3.03
N LEU A 196 0.68 18.32 -2.96
CA LEU A 196 1.47 18.32 -1.72
C LEU A 196 0.88 19.26 -0.66
N ASP A 197 0.40 20.43 -1.07
CA ASP A 197 -0.40 21.33 -0.24
C ASP A 197 -1.64 20.62 0.32
N LEU A 198 -2.46 19.95 -0.52
CA LEU A 198 -3.60 19.17 -0.06
C LEU A 198 -3.19 18.13 1.00
N LYS A 199 -2.15 17.33 0.74
CA LYS A 199 -1.64 16.31 1.67
C LYS A 199 -1.19 16.88 3.03
N SER A 200 -0.90 18.18 3.12
CA SER A 200 -0.50 18.86 4.37
C SER A 200 -1.68 19.27 5.26
N ARG A 201 -2.88 19.46 4.69
CA ARG A 201 -4.08 19.98 5.38
C ARG A 201 -5.29 19.03 5.38
N ALA A 202 -5.26 18.02 4.52
CA ALA A 202 -6.24 16.94 4.43
C ALA A 202 -5.88 15.75 5.33
N TYR A 203 -6.87 14.90 5.63
CA TYR A 203 -6.61 13.69 6.41
C TYR A 203 -5.77 12.69 5.60
N THR A 204 -4.55 12.47 6.11
CA THR A 204 -3.64 11.36 5.81
C THR A 204 -3.59 10.38 6.99
N SER A 205 -3.17 9.12 6.79
CA SER A 205 -3.05 8.15 7.89
C SER A 205 -2.10 8.63 9.01
N GLU A 206 -0.97 9.27 8.68
CA GLU A 206 -0.08 9.90 9.67
C GLU A 206 -0.79 11.00 10.48
N SER A 207 -1.52 11.91 9.81
CA SER A 207 -2.27 12.99 10.50
C SER A 207 -3.40 12.47 11.38
N MET A 208 -4.07 11.38 10.96
CA MET A 208 -5.18 10.76 11.71
C MET A 208 -4.67 9.99 12.92
N TYR A 209 -3.53 9.31 12.79
CA TYR A 209 -2.83 8.65 13.89
C TYR A 209 -2.38 9.65 14.97
N GLN A 210 -1.86 10.81 14.56
CA GLN A 210 -1.51 11.93 15.47
C GLN A 210 -2.73 12.58 16.15
N GLN A 211 -3.92 12.48 15.54
CA GLN A 211 -5.18 13.01 16.08
C GLN A 211 -6.05 11.95 16.79
N HIS A 212 -5.53 10.72 16.96
CA HIS A 212 -6.23 9.59 17.59
C HIS A 212 -7.58 9.25 16.91
N LEU A 213 -7.60 9.32 15.58
CA LEU A 213 -8.76 9.00 14.74
C LEU A 213 -8.62 7.58 14.18
N TYR A 214 -9.65 6.75 14.35
CA TYR A 214 -9.64 5.36 13.89
C TYR A 214 -9.85 5.24 12.37
N GLY A 215 -10.58 6.18 11.77
CA GLY A 215 -10.87 6.19 10.35
C GLY A 215 -11.81 7.33 9.99
N LEU A 216 -12.44 7.23 8.83
CA LEU A 216 -13.51 8.11 8.38
C LEU A 216 -14.84 7.36 8.45
N THR A 217 -15.95 8.07 8.64
CA THR A 217 -17.30 7.50 8.67
C THR A 217 -18.30 8.44 8.01
N GLY A 218 -19.38 7.88 7.46
CA GLY A 218 -20.43 8.65 6.82
C GLY A 218 -21.15 7.86 5.72
N LYS A 219 -21.41 8.50 4.59
CA LYS A 219 -22.03 7.85 3.41
C LYS A 219 -21.12 7.88 2.19
N LEU A 220 -21.21 6.83 1.38
CA LEU A 220 -20.51 6.71 0.10
C LEU A 220 -21.26 5.78 -0.86
N GLY A 221 -21.69 6.29 -2.01
CA GLY A 221 -22.46 5.55 -3.00
C GLY A 221 -23.82 5.11 -2.45
N GLY A 222 -24.48 5.98 -1.69
CA GLY A 222 -25.76 5.75 -1.02
C GLY A 222 -25.67 4.93 0.28
N LYS A 223 -24.57 4.21 0.51
CA LYS A 223 -24.37 3.30 1.66
C LYS A 223 -23.70 3.97 2.85
N ALA A 224 -24.04 3.52 4.06
CA ALA A 224 -23.27 3.85 5.26
C ALA A 224 -21.96 3.05 5.28
N VAL A 225 -20.84 3.71 5.52
CA VAL A 225 -19.50 3.10 5.48
C VAL A 225 -18.59 3.62 6.57
N VAL A 226 -17.57 2.81 6.92
CA VAL A 226 -16.36 3.25 7.61
C VAL A 226 -15.19 3.06 6.64
N ALA A 227 -14.36 4.08 6.45
CA ALA A 227 -13.23 4.03 5.53
C ALA A 227 -11.91 4.27 6.25
N TYR A 228 -10.88 3.49 5.93
CA TYR A 228 -9.56 3.52 6.56
C TYR A 228 -8.51 3.88 5.51
N LEU A 229 -7.65 4.85 5.82
CA LEU A 229 -6.45 5.14 5.03
C LEU A 229 -5.37 4.12 5.41
N ASN A 230 -4.54 3.71 4.46
CA ASN A 230 -3.51 2.70 4.71
C ASN A 230 -2.43 3.18 5.71
N ASN A 231 -2.12 2.34 6.70
CA ASN A 231 -1.17 2.67 7.77
C ASN A 231 0.27 2.86 7.28
N GLU A 232 0.67 2.20 6.18
CA GLU A 232 2.00 2.34 5.57
C GLU A 232 2.12 3.62 4.70
N GLY A 233 1.06 4.42 4.59
CA GLY A 233 1.03 5.62 3.75
C GLY A 233 0.77 5.35 2.25
N TYR A 234 0.42 4.12 1.88
CA TYR A 234 -0.01 3.76 0.53
C TYR A 234 -1.36 4.40 0.18
N ASN A 235 -1.56 4.75 -1.10
CA ASN A 235 -2.78 5.43 -1.55
C ASN A 235 -3.92 4.42 -1.79
N ILE A 236 -4.28 3.69 -0.73
CA ILE A 236 -5.38 2.73 -0.64
C ILE A 236 -6.37 3.22 0.41
N LEU A 237 -7.65 3.28 0.03
CA LEU A 237 -8.76 3.50 0.96
C LEU A 237 -9.49 2.17 1.16
N THR A 238 -9.38 1.57 2.34
CA THR A 238 -10.13 0.36 2.69
C THR A 238 -11.52 0.74 3.18
N ILE A 239 -12.55 0.41 2.41
CA ILE A 239 -13.95 0.81 2.67
C ILE A 239 -14.72 -0.39 3.22
N GLU A 240 -15.19 -0.27 4.46
CA GLU A 240 -16.03 -1.23 5.16
C GLU A 240 -17.50 -0.81 5.08
N ASP A 241 -18.30 -1.66 4.45
CA ASP A 241 -19.76 -1.56 4.44
C ASP A 241 -20.30 -1.74 5.87
N ALA A 242 -20.97 -0.72 6.41
CA ALA A 242 -21.30 -0.66 7.83
C ALA A 242 -22.45 -1.60 8.26
N GLU A 243 -23.17 -2.19 7.31
CA GLU A 243 -24.24 -3.17 7.56
C GLU A 243 -23.69 -4.61 7.53
N THR A 244 -22.79 -4.89 6.58
CA THR A 244 -22.28 -6.25 6.32
C THR A 244 -20.87 -6.53 6.85
N GLY A 245 -20.15 -5.51 7.31
CA GLY A 245 -18.73 -5.59 7.67
C GLY A 245 -17.78 -5.88 6.49
N LYS A 246 -18.29 -5.89 5.25
CA LYS A 246 -17.51 -6.25 4.07
C LYS A 246 -16.51 -5.14 3.73
N LYS A 247 -15.23 -5.48 3.76
CA LYS A 247 -14.14 -4.58 3.37
C LYS A 247 -13.83 -4.69 1.87
N THR A 248 -13.55 -3.55 1.26
CA THR A 248 -13.16 -3.40 -0.16
C THR A 248 -12.01 -2.41 -0.23
N GLU A 249 -10.88 -2.80 -0.82
CA GLU A 249 -9.76 -1.89 -1.02
C GLU A 249 -9.95 -1.09 -2.31
N VAL A 250 -9.83 0.24 -2.22
CA VAL A 250 -10.02 1.17 -3.33
C VAL A 250 -8.71 1.97 -3.53
N PRO A 251 -7.89 1.58 -4.52
CA PRO A 251 -6.71 2.33 -4.92
C PRO A 251 -7.08 3.71 -5.47
N TYR A 252 -6.35 4.74 -5.04
CA TYR A 252 -6.56 6.13 -5.45
C TYR A 252 -5.25 6.85 -5.76
N VAL A 253 -5.36 8.02 -6.38
CA VAL A 253 -4.29 9.01 -6.55
C VAL A 253 -4.75 10.35 -5.98
N TYR A 254 -3.85 11.14 -5.39
CA TYR A 254 -4.18 12.50 -4.94
C TYR A 254 -4.28 13.45 -6.14
N THR A 255 -5.24 14.38 -6.06
CA THR A 255 -5.39 15.54 -6.95
C THR A 255 -5.22 16.84 -6.12
N PRO A 256 -5.19 18.03 -6.73
CA PRO A 256 -5.22 19.31 -6.00
C PRO A 256 -6.42 19.46 -5.04
N ASP A 257 -7.54 18.83 -5.37
CA ASP A 257 -8.84 19.03 -4.72
C ASP A 257 -9.27 17.86 -3.83
N GLY A 258 -8.61 16.70 -3.91
CA GLY A 258 -9.04 15.50 -3.20
C GLY A 258 -8.37 14.20 -3.66
N LEU A 259 -9.16 13.14 -3.69
CA LEU A 259 -8.77 11.79 -4.13
C LEU A 259 -9.49 11.44 -5.43
N GLN A 260 -8.78 10.81 -6.38
CA GLN A 260 -9.33 10.20 -7.58
C GLN A 260 -9.13 8.68 -7.50
N PHE A 261 -10.20 7.90 -7.53
CA PHE A 261 -10.09 6.43 -7.49
C PHE A 261 -9.66 5.89 -8.87
N HIS A 262 -8.84 4.84 -8.88
CA HIS A 262 -8.46 4.10 -10.10
C HIS A 262 -9.68 3.45 -10.78
N LYS A 263 -10.63 2.97 -9.97
CA LYS A 263 -11.93 2.45 -10.38
C LYS A 263 -12.98 2.94 -9.39
N GLU A 264 -14.17 3.26 -9.89
CA GLU A 264 -15.30 3.66 -9.06
C GLU A 264 -15.68 2.63 -7.99
N TYR A 265 -16.15 3.14 -6.85
CA TYR A 265 -16.79 2.38 -5.78
C TYR A 265 -18.26 2.82 -5.70
N ASN A 266 -19.20 1.93 -6.01
CA ASN A 266 -20.64 2.21 -6.02
C ASN A 266 -21.01 3.50 -6.80
N GLY A 267 -20.39 3.73 -7.96
CA GLY A 267 -20.59 4.92 -8.79
C GLY A 267 -19.84 6.18 -8.32
N VAL A 268 -19.14 6.15 -7.19
CA VAL A 268 -18.25 7.23 -6.75
C VAL A 268 -16.85 7.01 -7.31
N SER A 269 -16.35 7.98 -8.09
CA SER A 269 -15.01 7.98 -8.66
C SER A 269 -14.03 8.97 -8.01
N THR A 270 -14.53 9.95 -7.25
CA THR A 270 -13.69 10.98 -6.61
C THR A 270 -14.27 11.44 -5.27
N LEU A 271 -13.37 11.87 -4.37
CA LEU A 271 -13.65 12.43 -3.06
C LEU A 271 -12.94 13.78 -2.92
N LEU A 272 -13.69 14.88 -2.99
CA LEU A 272 -13.20 16.25 -2.85
C LEU A 272 -13.02 16.61 -1.38
N TRP A 273 -11.85 17.08 -0.99
CA TRP A 273 -11.61 17.59 0.35
C TRP A 273 -12.34 18.92 0.60
N LYS A 274 -12.83 19.12 1.83
CA LYS A 274 -13.40 20.39 2.30
C LYS A 274 -12.78 20.76 3.65
N ASP A 275 -11.97 21.81 3.65
CA ASP A 275 -11.26 22.27 4.85
C ASP A 275 -12.17 22.80 5.96
N ALA A 276 -13.34 23.37 5.62
CA ALA A 276 -14.30 23.89 6.59
C ALA A 276 -14.94 22.80 7.45
N ASP A 277 -15.29 21.66 6.84
CA ASP A 277 -15.92 20.49 7.49
C ASP A 277 -14.88 19.43 7.93
N LYS A 278 -13.60 19.61 7.54
CA LYS A 278 -12.53 18.61 7.61
C LYS A 278 -13.00 17.22 7.14
N SER A 279 -13.48 17.16 5.90
CA SER A 279 -14.11 15.97 5.35
C SER A 279 -13.77 15.71 3.87
N TYR A 280 -13.87 14.44 3.48
CA TYR A 280 -13.79 14.00 2.09
C TYR A 280 -15.20 13.77 1.54
N ASN A 281 -15.60 14.51 0.51
CA ASN A 281 -16.99 14.61 0.06
C ASN A 281 -17.13 14.20 -1.41
N THR A 282 -18.19 13.46 -1.75
CA THR A 282 -18.53 13.20 -3.15
C THR A 282 -19.03 14.48 -3.83
N PRO A 283 -18.93 14.60 -5.16
CA PRO A 283 -19.58 15.69 -5.91
C PRO A 283 -21.11 15.77 -5.69
N ALA A 284 -21.74 14.67 -5.25
CA ALA A 284 -23.16 14.59 -4.91
C ALA A 284 -23.49 15.04 -3.47
N GLY A 285 -22.49 15.44 -2.68
CA GLY A 285 -22.68 15.97 -1.32
C GLY A 285 -22.73 14.92 -0.19
N GLU A 286 -22.52 13.63 -0.49
CA GLU A 286 -22.22 12.65 0.56
C GLU A 286 -20.85 12.96 1.16
N LYS A 287 -20.66 12.71 2.47
CA LYS A 287 -19.41 13.02 3.16
C LYS A 287 -18.89 11.90 4.05
N LEU A 288 -17.56 11.86 4.13
CA LEU A 288 -16.76 11.06 5.05
C LEU A 288 -16.02 11.99 6.01
N THR A 289 -16.46 12.02 7.26
CA THR A 289 -15.89 12.81 8.37
C THR A 289 -15.04 11.94 9.28
N ALA A 290 -14.15 12.54 10.07
CA ALA A 290 -13.37 11.84 11.08
C ALA A 290 -14.23 10.98 12.02
N ARG A 291 -13.85 9.71 12.21
CA ARG A 291 -14.33 8.81 13.26
C ARG A 291 -13.29 8.80 14.38
N THR A 292 -13.67 9.33 15.53
CA THR A 292 -12.87 9.20 16.77
C THR A 292 -12.63 7.73 17.08
N ASP A 293 -11.48 7.45 17.67
CA ASP A 293 -11.18 6.12 18.17
C ASP A 293 -11.93 5.84 19.49
N PRO A 294 -12.88 4.86 19.52
CA PRO A 294 -13.62 4.56 20.74
C PRO A 294 -12.75 3.89 21.81
N ASP A 295 -11.65 3.25 21.41
CA ASP A 295 -10.75 2.53 22.30
C ASP A 295 -9.73 3.50 22.96
N TYR A 296 -9.48 4.66 22.34
CA TYR A 296 -8.35 5.52 22.70
C TYR A 296 -8.45 6.15 24.10
N ALA A 297 -9.66 6.40 24.62
CA ALA A 297 -9.80 6.92 25.98
C ALA A 297 -9.20 5.96 27.03
N GLY A 298 -9.50 4.67 26.91
CA GLY A 298 -8.92 3.63 27.76
C GLY A 298 -7.46 3.35 27.43
N PHE A 299 -7.06 3.43 26.15
CA PHE A 299 -5.64 3.37 25.77
C PHE A 299 -4.82 4.45 26.50
N ALA A 300 -5.32 5.69 26.53
CA ALA A 300 -4.68 6.84 27.15
C ALA A 300 -4.60 6.74 28.69
N HIS A 301 -5.46 5.94 29.36
CA HIS A 301 -5.32 5.64 30.79
C HIS A 301 -3.93 5.06 31.13
N TYR A 302 -3.30 4.38 30.18
CA TYR A 302 -2.01 3.70 30.36
C TYR A 302 -0.79 4.43 29.78
N LEU A 303 -0.96 5.61 29.18
CA LEU A 303 0.16 6.46 28.75
C LEU A 303 0.76 7.25 29.93
N GLY A 304 2.07 7.53 29.88
CA GLY A 304 2.78 8.35 30.87
C GLY A 304 3.93 7.63 31.58
N GLU A 305 4.41 8.20 32.68
CA GLU A 305 5.45 7.59 33.51
C GLU A 305 4.88 6.68 34.60
N TYR A 306 5.67 5.64 34.92
CA TYR A 306 5.44 4.73 36.02
C TYR A 306 6.73 4.52 36.80
N ASP A 307 6.61 4.27 38.09
CA ASP A 307 7.63 3.61 38.89
C ASP A 307 7.43 2.09 38.78
N LEU A 308 8.34 1.43 38.05
CA LEU A 308 8.47 -0.02 38.01
C LEU A 308 9.26 -0.50 39.22
N MET A 309 8.67 -1.39 40.01
CA MET A 309 9.33 -2.13 41.08
C MET A 309 9.31 -3.63 40.77
N CYS A 310 10.44 -4.31 40.93
CA CYS A 310 10.53 -5.77 40.88
C CYS A 310 10.93 -6.33 42.26
N THR A 311 10.53 -7.56 42.56
CA THR A 311 10.92 -8.24 43.80
C THR A 311 12.44 -8.40 43.87
N GLY A 312 13.04 -7.88 44.94
CA GLY A 312 14.49 -7.88 45.17
C GLY A 312 15.19 -6.58 44.75
N TRP A 313 14.51 -5.63 44.10
CA TRP A 313 15.04 -4.28 43.91
C TRP A 313 14.94 -3.46 45.21
N THR A 314 15.86 -2.52 45.41
CA THR A 314 15.87 -1.58 46.55
C THR A 314 15.22 -0.23 46.23
N THR A 315 15.20 0.14 44.95
CA THR A 315 14.56 1.36 44.43
C THR A 315 13.74 1.05 43.17
N PRO A 316 12.64 1.79 42.91
CA PRO A 316 11.94 1.68 41.65
C PRO A 316 12.74 2.32 40.50
N ARG A 317 12.31 2.05 39.26
CA ARG A 317 12.79 2.73 38.05
C ARG A 317 11.65 3.45 37.36
N THR A 318 11.91 4.68 36.92
CA THR A 318 11.07 5.35 35.93
C THR A 318 11.02 4.52 34.66
N VAL A 319 9.81 4.16 34.24
CA VAL A 319 9.53 3.59 32.92
C VAL A 319 8.45 4.41 32.23
N THR A 320 8.59 4.61 30.92
CA THR A 320 7.72 5.51 30.15
C THR A 320 6.89 4.71 29.15
N PHE A 321 5.56 4.77 29.28
CA PHE A 321 4.61 4.20 28.33
C PHE A 321 4.25 5.28 27.30
N SER A 322 4.64 5.05 26.05
CA SER A 322 4.45 5.98 24.94
C SER A 322 3.74 5.27 23.77
N GLN A 323 2.95 6.01 22.96
CA GLN A 323 2.26 5.41 21.82
C GLN A 323 3.28 4.94 20.76
N ALA A 324 3.14 3.68 20.32
CA ALA A 324 3.93 3.05 19.26
C ALA A 324 3.08 2.79 18.01
N ALA A 325 1.88 2.27 18.22
CA ALA A 325 0.80 2.15 17.25
C ALA A 325 -0.55 2.29 17.99
N ARG A 326 -1.67 2.31 17.24
CA ARG A 326 -3.03 2.60 17.78
C ARG A 326 -3.36 1.91 19.11
N ASN A 327 -3.17 0.59 19.18
CA ASN A 327 -3.38 -0.22 20.39
C ASN A 327 -2.06 -0.81 20.93
N GLN A 328 -0.93 -0.13 20.74
CA GLN A 328 0.40 -0.60 21.19
C GLN A 328 1.20 0.50 21.89
N TYR A 329 1.65 0.18 23.10
CA TYR A 329 2.61 0.97 23.87
C TYR A 329 4.04 0.53 23.56
N ARG A 330 4.95 1.49 23.44
CA ARG A 330 6.40 1.32 23.58
C ARG A 330 6.78 1.71 25.00
N ILE A 331 7.40 0.78 25.72
CA ILE A 331 7.87 0.92 27.10
C ILE A 331 9.40 0.97 27.09
N THR A 332 9.95 2.00 27.72
CA THR A 332 11.40 2.19 27.90
C THR A 332 11.74 2.38 29.38
N GLY A 333 13.02 2.28 29.75
CA GLY A 333 13.53 2.56 31.11
C GLY A 333 13.65 1.35 32.05
N MET A 334 13.10 0.18 31.67
CA MET A 334 13.19 -1.04 32.50
C MET A 334 14.65 -1.48 32.75
N ALA A 335 15.47 -1.38 31.71
CA ALA A 335 16.92 -1.54 31.74
C ALA A 335 17.57 -0.66 30.64
N PRO A 336 18.86 -0.30 30.76
CA PRO A 336 19.60 0.40 29.72
C PRO A 336 19.47 -0.25 28.33
N ASN A 337 19.12 0.56 27.32
CA ASN A 337 18.90 0.14 25.93
C ASN A 337 17.76 -0.89 25.69
N LEU A 338 16.98 -1.25 26.72
CA LEU A 338 15.82 -2.13 26.59
C LEU A 338 14.56 -1.32 26.23
N THR A 339 14.07 -1.56 25.02
CA THR A 339 12.71 -1.21 24.59
C THR A 339 11.87 -2.49 24.52
N ILE A 340 10.66 -2.46 25.06
CA ILE A 340 9.65 -3.52 24.86
C ILE A 340 8.31 -2.91 24.47
N TYR A 341 7.38 -3.75 24.01
CA TYR A 341 6.04 -3.38 23.61
C TYR A 341 4.96 -4.08 24.44
N ALA A 342 3.85 -3.39 24.64
CA ALA A 342 2.62 -3.93 25.23
C ALA A 342 1.41 -3.63 24.34
N THR A 343 0.42 -4.51 24.29
CA THR A 343 -0.83 -4.33 23.55
C THR A 343 -1.97 -3.93 24.47
N TYR A 344 -2.86 -3.03 24.04
CA TYR A 344 -4.09 -2.68 24.75
C TYR A 344 -5.24 -3.65 24.40
N ASP A 345 -5.90 -4.19 25.42
CA ASP A 345 -7.06 -5.09 25.34
C ASP A 345 -8.31 -4.30 25.74
N ALA A 346 -8.88 -3.57 24.77
CA ALA A 346 -9.99 -2.63 24.97
C ALA A 346 -11.25 -3.28 25.56
N ALA A 347 -11.48 -4.58 25.29
CA ALA A 347 -12.59 -5.33 25.84
C ALA A 347 -12.49 -5.59 27.36
N LYS A 348 -11.34 -5.31 27.97
CA LYS A 348 -11.05 -5.54 29.39
C LYS A 348 -10.26 -4.40 30.06
N ASP A 349 -10.19 -3.22 29.43
CA ASP A 349 -9.46 -2.01 29.86
C ASP A 349 -8.11 -2.29 30.54
N ARG A 350 -7.17 -2.90 29.80
CA ARG A 350 -5.87 -3.35 30.33
C ARG A 350 -4.78 -3.36 29.26
N PHE A 351 -3.51 -3.22 29.67
CA PHE A 351 -2.37 -3.54 28.82
C PHE A 351 -1.89 -4.97 29.04
N GLU A 352 -1.26 -5.55 28.02
CA GLU A 352 -0.69 -6.90 28.06
C GLU A 352 0.71 -6.89 27.45
N ILE A 353 1.71 -7.29 28.23
CA ILE A 353 3.07 -7.52 27.75
C ILE A 353 3.15 -9.01 27.35
N LYS A 354 3.61 -9.27 26.13
CA LYS A 354 3.79 -10.63 25.60
C LYS A 354 5.27 -10.93 25.37
N THR A 355 5.60 -12.22 25.30
CA THR A 355 6.90 -12.68 24.82
C THR A 355 7.20 -12.10 23.45
N GLN A 356 8.38 -11.53 23.27
CA GLN A 356 8.73 -10.79 22.06
C GLN A 356 10.23 -10.88 21.79
N LYS A 357 10.61 -10.88 20.52
CA LYS A 357 12.01 -10.73 20.09
C LYS A 357 12.48 -9.32 20.45
N LEU A 358 13.73 -9.21 20.86
CA LEU A 358 14.36 -7.93 21.20
C LEU A 358 15.23 -7.46 20.03
N GLU A 359 14.94 -6.27 19.52
CA GLU A 359 15.70 -5.62 18.46
C GLU A 359 17.20 -5.50 18.81
N ASN A 360 18.07 -5.57 17.81
CA ASN A 360 19.52 -5.38 17.93
C ASN A 360 20.28 -6.35 18.87
N THR A 361 19.61 -7.36 19.47
CA THR A 361 20.23 -8.36 20.36
C THR A 361 20.84 -9.58 19.65
N GLY A 362 20.65 -9.67 18.33
CA GLY A 362 20.97 -10.88 17.55
C GLY A 362 20.16 -12.11 17.99
N GLY A 363 18.88 -11.94 18.37
CA GLY A 363 17.94 -13.04 18.62
C GLY A 363 17.63 -13.36 20.08
N ALA A 364 17.83 -12.43 21.02
CA ALA A 364 17.27 -12.55 22.37
C ALA A 364 15.78 -12.18 22.39
N PHE A 365 15.10 -12.58 23.47
CA PHE A 365 13.68 -12.38 23.72
C PHE A 365 13.44 -11.82 25.12
N LEU A 366 12.37 -11.05 25.29
CA LEU A 366 11.66 -11.01 26.57
C LEU A 366 10.88 -12.32 26.70
N ALA A 367 11.28 -13.19 27.62
CA ALA A 367 10.65 -14.47 27.90
C ALA A 367 9.81 -14.39 29.18
N VAL A 368 8.67 -15.08 29.23
CA VAL A 368 7.93 -15.30 30.49
C VAL A 368 8.74 -16.24 31.38
N TRP A 369 8.67 -16.02 32.69
CA TRP A 369 9.38 -16.78 33.71
C TRP A 369 8.44 -17.10 34.87
N ALA A 370 8.46 -18.35 35.34
CA ALA A 370 7.57 -18.87 36.39
C ALA A 370 7.93 -18.38 37.81
N ALA A 371 8.99 -17.58 37.96
CA ALA A 371 9.39 -17.02 39.25
C ALA A 371 8.31 -16.08 39.82
N PRO A 372 8.16 -16.00 41.15
CA PRO A 372 8.98 -16.67 42.17
C PRO A 372 8.62 -18.14 42.41
N ASN A 373 7.50 -18.63 41.85
CA ASN A 373 6.91 -19.93 42.20
C ASN A 373 7.47 -21.13 41.39
N GLY A 374 8.36 -20.89 40.44
CA GLY A 374 9.00 -21.92 39.62
C GLY A 374 10.20 -21.40 38.83
N THR A 375 10.99 -22.32 38.26
CA THR A 375 12.23 -22.01 37.53
C THR A 375 12.06 -21.93 36.02
N ASN A 376 11.01 -22.57 35.47
CA ASN A 376 10.76 -22.65 34.02
C ASN A 376 10.58 -21.27 33.37
N LEU A 377 11.01 -21.14 32.12
CA LEU A 377 10.86 -19.93 31.29
C LEU A 377 10.44 -20.32 29.86
N SER A 378 9.82 -19.39 29.14
CA SER A 378 9.47 -19.61 27.73
C SER A 378 9.35 -18.32 26.90
N TRP A 379 9.60 -18.45 25.60
CA TRP A 379 9.49 -17.39 24.59
C TRP A 379 8.48 -17.76 23.49
N GLY A 380 7.56 -18.68 23.77
CA GLY A 380 6.52 -19.15 22.84
C GLY A 380 5.44 -18.11 22.55
N THR A 381 5.01 -18.03 21.29
CA THR A 381 4.08 -17.01 20.79
C THR A 381 2.79 -16.94 21.61
N GLY A 382 2.46 -15.74 22.08
CA GLY A 382 1.20 -15.46 22.78
C GLY A 382 1.27 -15.58 24.30
N PHE A 383 2.33 -16.15 24.87
CA PHE A 383 2.54 -16.15 26.32
C PHE A 383 2.82 -14.73 26.82
N GLY A 384 2.36 -14.39 28.02
CA GLY A 384 2.49 -13.03 28.54
C GLY A 384 1.76 -12.81 29.86
N MET A 385 1.79 -11.56 30.32
CA MET A 385 1.07 -11.12 31.51
C MET A 385 0.37 -9.78 31.26
N TYR A 386 -0.84 -9.64 31.79
CA TYR A 386 -1.66 -8.43 31.68
C TYR A 386 -1.70 -7.61 32.97
N SER A 387 -1.98 -6.32 32.85
CA SER A 387 -2.14 -5.41 33.98
C SER A 387 -3.45 -5.68 34.73
N LYS A 388 -3.35 -6.03 36.02
CA LYS A 388 -4.49 -5.99 36.95
C LYS A 388 -4.30 -4.83 37.92
N LEU A 389 -5.32 -3.99 38.06
CA LEU A 389 -5.34 -2.92 39.07
C LEU A 389 -5.23 -3.54 40.48
N ASP A 390 -4.35 -2.97 41.29
CA ASP A 390 -4.14 -3.36 42.67
C ASP A 390 -4.99 -2.48 43.59
N GLU A 391 -6.23 -2.90 43.81
CA GLU A 391 -7.26 -2.19 44.61
C GLU A 391 -6.82 -1.91 46.07
N THR A 392 -5.77 -2.60 46.55
CA THR A 392 -5.14 -2.33 47.86
C THR A 392 -4.29 -1.05 47.89
N TYR A 393 -4.06 -0.41 46.74
CA TYR A 393 -3.28 0.82 46.61
C TYR A 393 -4.18 2.03 46.37
N THR A 394 -4.32 2.86 47.41
CA THR A 394 -5.27 3.99 47.43
C THR A 394 -4.65 5.34 47.06
N THR A 395 -3.32 5.46 47.01
CA THR A 395 -2.61 6.71 46.75
C THR A 395 -2.32 7.00 45.27
N GLY A 396 -2.94 6.26 44.34
CA GLY A 396 -2.72 6.40 42.90
C GLY A 396 -3.25 5.20 42.13
N LYS A 397 -2.64 4.88 40.97
CA LYS A 397 -2.94 3.67 40.20
C LYS A 397 -1.73 2.75 40.19
N ARG A 398 -1.84 1.58 40.82
CA ARG A 398 -0.80 0.54 40.84
C ARG A 398 -1.29 -0.71 40.11
N TYR A 399 -0.46 -1.27 39.24
CA TYR A 399 -0.80 -2.43 38.42
C TYR A 399 0.18 -3.57 38.70
N LYS A 400 -0.36 -4.71 39.13
CA LYS A 400 0.36 -5.98 39.23
C LYS A 400 0.19 -6.73 37.91
N LEU A 401 1.23 -7.36 37.39
CA LEU A 401 1.07 -8.25 36.24
C LEU A 401 0.52 -9.62 36.65
N VAL A 402 -0.35 -10.19 35.81
CA VAL A 402 -1.01 -11.48 36.02
C VAL A 402 -0.89 -12.32 34.74
N ASP A 403 -0.55 -13.60 34.88
CA ASP A 403 -0.50 -14.58 33.80
C ASP A 403 -1.73 -14.56 32.89
N ASN A 404 -1.52 -14.63 31.57
CA ASN A 404 -2.61 -14.57 30.59
C ASN A 404 -3.29 -15.92 30.31
N GLY A 405 -2.86 -17.01 30.96
CA GLY A 405 -3.39 -18.37 30.81
C GLY A 405 -2.91 -19.11 29.56
N VAL A 406 -2.25 -18.44 28.61
CA VAL A 406 -1.89 -19.03 27.30
C VAL A 406 -0.75 -20.03 27.43
N TRP A 407 0.10 -19.92 28.47
CA TRP A 407 1.23 -20.84 28.69
C TRP A 407 0.78 -22.21 29.25
N GLY A 408 -0.39 -22.28 29.90
CA GLY A 408 -1.07 -23.52 30.30
C GLY A 408 -0.37 -24.30 31.42
N THR A 409 0.73 -24.98 31.11
CA THR A 409 1.46 -25.88 32.03
C THR A 409 2.19 -25.13 33.15
N PHE A 410 2.54 -23.87 32.93
CA PHE A 410 3.19 -23.01 33.91
C PHE A 410 2.54 -21.62 33.94
N THR A 411 2.55 -20.99 35.10
CA THR A 411 2.04 -19.63 35.31
C THR A 411 3.19 -18.63 35.23
N ALA A 412 3.09 -17.63 34.37
CA ALA A 412 4.04 -16.51 34.35
C ALA A 412 3.83 -15.62 35.59
N GLY A 413 4.91 -15.36 36.32
CA GLY A 413 4.94 -14.36 37.41
C GLY A 413 6.02 -13.30 37.22
N SER A 414 6.88 -13.46 36.20
CA SER A 414 8.08 -12.66 35.98
C SER A 414 8.47 -12.62 34.50
N TYR A 415 9.39 -11.73 34.13
CA TYR A 415 10.09 -11.79 32.83
C TYR A 415 11.59 -12.03 33.01
N ILE A 416 12.20 -12.64 31.99
CA ILE A 416 13.65 -12.79 31.86
C ILE A 416 14.09 -12.47 30.43
N LEU A 417 15.23 -11.78 30.27
CA LEU A 417 15.86 -11.59 28.96
C LEU A 417 16.64 -12.87 28.62
N TRP A 418 16.26 -13.55 27.54
CA TRP A 418 16.80 -14.88 27.22
C TRP A 418 17.13 -15.02 25.74
N LYS A 419 18.30 -15.59 25.44
CA LYS A 419 18.73 -15.92 24.08
C LYS A 419 18.66 -17.44 23.89
N PRO A 420 17.79 -17.98 23.01
CA PRO A 420 17.76 -19.40 22.69
C PRO A 420 19.16 -19.91 22.31
N GLY A 421 19.62 -20.99 22.94
CA GLY A 421 20.98 -21.53 22.79
C GLY A 421 22.12 -20.71 23.44
N GLY A 422 21.87 -19.46 23.86
CA GLY A 422 22.86 -18.56 24.47
C GLY A 422 22.66 -18.27 25.96
N GLY A 423 21.48 -18.55 26.52
CA GLY A 423 21.19 -18.37 27.95
C GLY A 423 20.68 -16.96 28.31
N GLU A 424 20.97 -16.53 29.54
CA GLU A 424 20.50 -15.26 30.12
C GLU A 424 21.19 -14.04 29.46
N TYR A 425 20.40 -13.14 28.87
CA TYR A 425 20.92 -12.04 28.04
C TYR A 425 21.21 -10.77 28.88
N LYS A 426 22.47 -10.59 29.27
CA LYS A 426 22.91 -9.53 30.22
C LYS A 426 23.48 -8.26 29.59
N SER A 427 23.43 -8.10 28.27
CA SER A 427 24.01 -6.93 27.59
C SER A 427 23.30 -5.60 27.89
N PHE A 428 22.08 -5.66 28.44
CA PHE A 428 21.34 -4.50 28.96
C PHE A 428 21.53 -4.30 30.47
N GLY A 429 22.47 -5.01 31.09
CA GLY A 429 22.63 -5.07 32.55
C GLY A 429 21.61 -6.01 33.17
N ASP A 430 20.54 -5.44 33.74
CA ASP A 430 19.48 -6.24 34.33
C ASP A 430 18.71 -7.04 33.29
N SER A 431 18.47 -8.29 33.65
CA SER A 431 17.89 -9.30 32.77
C SER A 431 16.77 -10.11 33.43
N ARG A 432 16.46 -9.85 34.71
CA ARG A 432 15.37 -10.50 35.46
C ARG A 432 14.44 -9.44 36.04
N PHE A 433 13.16 -9.53 35.71
CA PHE A 433 12.10 -8.63 36.18
C PHE A 433 11.11 -9.47 36.97
N THR A 434 11.45 -9.74 38.23
CA THR A 434 10.70 -10.63 39.12
C THR A 434 9.44 -9.96 39.64
N SER A 435 8.25 -10.52 39.41
CA SER A 435 6.96 -9.96 39.91
C SER A 435 6.82 -8.45 39.68
N PRO A 436 6.89 -7.97 38.42
CA PRO A 436 6.93 -6.55 38.13
C PRO A 436 5.60 -5.85 38.49
N VAL A 437 5.72 -4.73 39.21
CA VAL A 437 4.61 -3.87 39.62
C VAL A 437 4.84 -2.46 39.10
N PHE A 438 3.86 -1.90 38.39
CA PHE A 438 3.92 -0.58 37.79
C PHE A 438 3.03 0.38 38.57
N THR A 439 3.61 1.39 39.22
CA THR A 439 2.86 2.44 39.93
C THR A 439 2.85 3.70 39.07
N LYS A 440 1.69 4.17 38.63
CA LYS A 440 1.59 5.37 37.78
C LYS A 440 1.94 6.62 38.59
N LYS A 441 2.71 7.52 37.98
CA LYS A 441 3.01 8.86 38.51
C LYS A 441 1.89 9.86 38.19
#